data_AF-A0A973AWS6-F1
#
_entry.id   AF-A0A973AWS6-F1
#
_cell.length_a   1.000
_cell.length_b   1.000
_cell.length_c   1.000
_cell.angle_alpha   90.00
_cell.angle_beta   90.00
_cell.angle_gamma   90.00
#
_symmetry.space_group_name_H-M   'P 1'
#
loop_
_entity.id
_entity.type
_entity.pdbx_description
1 polymer ?
#
loop_
_entity_poly.entity_id
_entity_poly.type
_entity_poly.pdbx_seq_one_letter_code
_entity_poly.pdbx_strand_id
1 'polypeptide(L)'
;MNSHFPRQNQLKELPSRRTLLVAGATLATTVWGRFGRAATADDLLVGHASVDTTPPNGCELAGFHRPPGNPRRVTGSRQPAAARVIVLDQG
;
A
#
# COMPACT_ATOMS: atom_id res chain seq x y z
N MET A 1 51.30 -23.88 -69.34
CA MET A 1 50.23 -22.99 -69.86
C MET A 1 49.47 -22.44 -68.68
N ASN A 2 49.66 -21.15 -68.38
CA ASN A 2 48.91 -20.42 -67.36
C ASN A 2 47.63 -19.88 -67.99
N SER A 3 46.47 -20.12 -67.39
CA SER A 3 45.24 -19.35 -67.65
C SER A 3 44.37 -19.40 -66.39
N HIS A 4 44.30 -18.25 -65.71
CA HIS A 4 43.11 -17.38 -65.68
C HIS A 4 42.05 -17.83 -64.68
N PHE A 5 42.11 -17.23 -63.49
CA PHE A 5 40.90 -16.90 -62.72
C PHE A 5 40.10 -15.85 -63.49
N PRO A 6 38.75 -15.86 -63.43
CA PRO A 6 38.14 -14.86 -62.56
C PRO A 6 36.82 -15.25 -61.85
N ARG A 7 36.64 -14.60 -60.70
CA ARG A 7 35.39 -14.13 -60.04
C ARG A 7 34.20 -15.07 -59.98
N GLN A 8 33.91 -15.56 -58.77
CA GLN A 8 32.53 -15.78 -58.33
C GLN A 8 32.34 -15.31 -56.88
N ASN A 9 31.45 -14.32 -56.74
CA ASN A 9 30.47 -14.15 -55.68
C ASN A 9 30.95 -13.91 -54.23
N GLN A 10 31.20 -12.64 -53.94
CA GLN A 10 30.95 -12.04 -52.61
C GLN A 10 29.44 -12.09 -52.30
N LEU A 11 28.95 -13.22 -51.81
CA LEU A 11 27.70 -13.26 -51.07
C LEU A 11 28.04 -12.91 -49.62
N LYS A 12 27.69 -11.70 -49.19
CA LYS A 12 27.72 -11.31 -47.77
C LYS A 12 26.82 -12.27 -47.00
N GLU A 13 27.42 -13.18 -46.23
CA GLU A 13 26.71 -14.11 -45.39
C GLU A 13 25.88 -13.33 -44.37
N LEU A 14 24.55 -13.32 -44.56
CA LEU A 14 23.63 -12.80 -43.56
C LEU A 14 23.58 -13.81 -42.40
N PRO A 15 23.70 -13.35 -41.15
CA PRO A 15 23.73 -14.25 -40.00
C PRO A 15 22.46 -15.10 -39.95
N SER A 16 22.66 -16.41 -39.76
CA SER A 16 21.59 -17.41 -39.74
C SER A 16 20.51 -17.06 -38.72
N ARG A 17 19.25 -17.34 -39.06
CA ARG A 17 18.06 -17.11 -38.21
C ARG A 17 18.18 -17.74 -36.82
N ARG A 18 19.01 -18.78 -36.67
CA ARG A 18 19.33 -19.40 -35.36
C ARG A 18 20.15 -18.48 -34.44
N THR A 19 21.02 -17.65 -35.00
CA THR A 19 21.85 -16.70 -34.24
C THR A 19 21.01 -15.55 -33.66
N LEU A 20 19.97 -15.11 -34.37
CA LEU A 20 19.05 -14.08 -33.89
C LEU A 20 18.15 -14.55 -32.73
N LEU A 21 17.81 -15.85 -32.68
CA LEU A 21 16.96 -16.40 -31.63
C LEU A 21 17.69 -16.51 -30.27
N VAL A 22 19.00 -16.75 -30.28
CA VAL A 22 19.81 -16.91 -29.05
C VAL A 22 20.15 -15.56 -28.41
N ALA A 23 20.33 -14.50 -29.20
CA ALA A 23 20.61 -13.15 -28.68
C ALA A 23 19.39 -12.50 -28.00
N GLY A 24 18.16 -12.87 -28.38
CA GLY A 24 16.94 -12.34 -27.76
C GLY A 24 16.61 -12.97 -26.40
N ALA A 25 17.01 -14.23 -26.18
CA ALA A 25 16.64 -14.97 -24.97
C ALA A 25 17.49 -14.63 -23.74
N THR A 26 18.73 -14.15 -23.93
CA THR A 26 19.64 -13.83 -22.81
C THR A 26 19.46 -12.41 -22.26
N LEU A 27 18.91 -11.47 -23.04
CA LEU A 27 18.66 -10.09 -22.59
C LEU A 27 17.31 -9.89 -21.88
N ALA A 28 16.34 -10.77 -22.12
CA ALA A 28 14.99 -10.63 -21.56
C ALA A 28 14.89 -11.06 -20.09
N THR A 29 15.80 -11.90 -19.59
CA THR A 29 15.72 -12.45 -18.22
C THR A 29 16.42 -11.60 -17.16
N THR A 30 17.30 -10.67 -17.53
CA THR A 30 18.09 -9.90 -16.54
C THR A 30 17.46 -8.57 -16.11
N VAL A 31 16.53 -7.99 -16.90
CA VAL A 31 16.02 -6.64 -16.63
C VAL A 31 14.69 -6.63 -15.88
N TRP A 32 13.90 -7.70 -15.93
CA TRP A 32 12.58 -7.75 -15.27
C TRP A 32 12.58 -8.40 -13.87
N GLY A 33 13.72 -8.87 -13.39
CA GLY A 33 13.81 -9.69 -12.19
C GLY A 33 14.15 -8.98 -10.87
N ARG A 34 14.13 -7.63 -10.77
CA ARG A 34 14.72 -7.00 -9.58
C ARG A 34 14.09 -5.69 -9.10
N PHE A 35 12.77 -5.70 -8.88
CA PHE A 35 12.12 -4.77 -7.94
C PHE A 35 11.12 -5.52 -7.04
N GLY A 36 11.51 -6.67 -6.51
CA GLY A 36 10.82 -7.26 -5.36
C GLY A 36 11.42 -6.68 -4.08
N ARG A 37 10.74 -5.74 -3.42
CA ARG A 37 10.97 -5.52 -1.99
C ARG A 37 10.28 -6.68 -1.27
N ALA A 38 11.04 -7.44 -0.47
CA ALA A 38 10.41 -8.29 0.53
C ALA A 38 9.64 -7.37 1.47
N ALA A 39 8.33 -7.56 1.59
CA ALA A 39 7.56 -6.93 2.65
C ALA A 39 8.04 -7.54 3.96
N THR A 40 8.68 -6.74 4.81
CA THR A 40 8.72 -7.08 6.23
C THR A 40 7.29 -6.92 6.71
N ALA A 41 6.75 -7.94 7.38
CA ALA A 41 5.55 -7.73 8.16
C ALA A 41 5.98 -6.86 9.34
N ASP A 42 5.78 -5.56 9.22
CA ASP A 42 5.79 -4.68 10.39
C ASP A 42 4.61 -5.15 11.25
N ASP A 43 4.87 -5.48 12.52
CA ASP A 43 3.83 -6.00 13.40
C ASP A 43 2.79 -4.90 13.64
N LEU A 44 1.53 -5.15 13.27
CA LEU A 44 0.44 -4.23 13.59
C LEU A 44 0.12 -4.34 15.08
N LEU A 45 0.56 -3.36 15.87
CA LEU A 45 0.25 -3.26 17.28
C LEU A 45 -1.10 -2.56 17.47
N VAL A 46 -1.91 -3.08 18.40
CA VAL A 46 -3.24 -2.53 18.70
C VAL A 46 -3.38 -2.31 20.20
N GLY A 47 -3.60 -1.06 20.60
CA GLY A 47 -3.96 -0.67 21.96
C GLY A 47 -5.45 -0.35 22.07
N HIS A 48 -6.08 -0.74 23.19
CA HIS A 48 -7.46 -0.37 23.51
C HIS A 48 -7.53 0.22 24.92
N ALA A 49 -8.35 1.25 25.10
CA ALA A 49 -8.70 1.76 26.42
C ALA A 49 -10.13 2.31 26.45
N SER A 50 -10.73 2.30 27.64
CA SER A 50 -12.03 2.90 27.92
C SER A 50 -11.96 3.66 29.24
N VAL A 51 -12.53 4.87 29.26
CA VAL A 51 -12.61 5.74 30.45
C VAL A 51 -14.05 6.21 30.63
N ASP A 52 -14.53 6.22 31.87
CA ASP A 52 -15.82 6.79 32.23
C ASP A 52 -15.82 8.31 31.99
N THR A 53 -16.81 8.78 31.24
CA THR A 53 -17.03 10.20 30.95
C THR A 53 -18.46 10.61 31.26
N THR A 54 -19.10 9.92 32.21
CA THR A 54 -20.46 10.22 32.64
C THR A 54 -20.53 11.65 33.21
N PRO A 55 -21.39 12.53 32.66
CA PRO A 55 -21.50 13.88 33.16
C PRO A 55 -22.15 13.87 34.56
N PRO A 56 -21.77 14.81 35.44
CA PRO A 56 -22.42 14.92 36.74
C PRO A 56 -23.86 15.41 36.59
N ASN A 57 -24.70 15.05 37.57
CA ASN A 57 -26.06 15.57 37.64
C ASN A 57 -26.06 17.10 37.74
N GLY A 58 -27.04 17.74 37.10
CA GLY A 58 -27.20 19.19 37.09
C GLY A 58 -26.48 19.90 35.94
N CYS A 59 -25.54 19.26 35.23
CA CYS A 59 -24.95 19.82 34.01
C CYS A 59 -26.00 19.97 32.89
N GLU A 60 -25.85 20.99 32.07
CA GLU A 60 -26.71 21.21 30.90
C GLU A 60 -26.39 20.21 29.80
N LEU A 61 -27.45 19.64 29.20
CA LEU A 61 -27.36 18.67 28.12
C LEU A 61 -27.23 19.38 26.78
N ALA A 62 -26.19 19.02 26.03
CA ALA A 62 -26.03 19.45 24.65
C ALA A 62 -27.04 18.77 23.69
N GLY A 63 -27.20 19.33 22.49
CA GLY A 63 -27.93 18.72 21.37
C GLY A 63 -29.44 18.98 21.33
N PHE A 64 -30.03 19.57 22.37
CA PHE A 64 -31.40 20.05 22.35
C PHE A 64 -31.49 21.44 23.00
N HIS A 65 -31.48 22.48 22.17
CA HIS A 65 -31.53 23.85 22.66
C HIS A 65 -32.87 24.14 23.33
N ARG A 66 -32.80 24.71 24.53
CA ARG A 66 -33.95 25.32 25.21
C ARG A 66 -33.71 26.80 25.40
N PRO A 67 -34.78 27.60 25.58
CA PRO A 67 -34.64 29.01 25.87
C PRO A 67 -33.75 29.24 27.10
N PRO A 68 -33.02 30.37 27.15
CA PRO A 68 -32.32 30.80 28.35
C PRO A 68 -33.26 30.78 29.56
N GLY A 69 -32.80 30.25 30.69
CA GLY A 69 -33.60 30.13 31.92
C GLY A 69 -34.43 28.83 32.04
N ASN A 70 -34.52 28.02 30.98
CA ASN A 70 -35.10 26.68 31.04
C ASN A 70 -34.15 25.62 30.46
N PRO A 71 -32.89 25.53 30.93
CA PRO A 71 -31.92 24.60 30.38
C PRO A 71 -32.32 23.15 30.68
N ARG A 72 -32.08 22.26 29.72
CA ARG A 72 -32.27 20.83 29.94
C ARG A 72 -31.07 20.29 30.72
N ARG A 73 -31.27 19.88 31.97
CA ARG A 73 -30.18 19.38 32.83
C ARG A 73 -30.21 17.87 33.01
N VAL A 74 -29.04 17.28 33.27
CA VAL A 74 -28.91 15.86 33.66
C VAL A 74 -29.56 15.66 35.03
N THR A 75 -30.48 14.72 35.14
CA THR A 75 -31.14 14.35 36.42
C THR A 75 -30.74 12.96 36.92
N GLY A 76 -30.07 12.17 36.08
CA GLY A 76 -29.61 10.84 36.38
C GLY A 76 -29.12 10.15 35.11
N SER A 77 -28.42 9.03 35.29
CA SER A 77 -27.88 8.23 34.19
C SER A 77 -28.62 6.90 34.10
N ARG A 78 -29.15 6.59 32.90
CA ARG A 78 -29.69 5.25 32.61
C ARG A 78 -28.57 4.27 32.28
N GLN A 79 -27.47 4.77 31.74
CA GLN A 79 -26.28 4.03 31.37
C GLN A 79 -25.07 4.97 31.42
N PRO A 80 -23.97 4.60 32.11
CA PRO A 80 -22.74 5.39 32.11
C PRO A 80 -22.22 5.67 30.69
N ALA A 81 -21.71 6.89 30.48
CA ALA A 81 -21.03 7.25 29.24
C ALA A 81 -19.56 6.90 29.33
N ALA A 82 -18.95 6.51 28.22
CA ALA A 82 -17.52 6.21 28.18
C ALA A 82 -16.87 6.74 26.91
N ALA A 83 -15.67 7.29 27.04
CA ALA A 83 -14.75 7.48 25.93
C ALA A 83 -14.01 6.16 25.68
N ARG A 84 -13.97 5.74 24.42
CA ARG A 84 -13.28 4.52 23.98
C ARG A 84 -12.28 4.89 22.90
N VAL A 85 -11.09 4.33 23.00
CA VAL A 85 -10.00 4.56 22.05
C VAL A 85 -9.43 3.24 21.56
N ILE A 86 -9.08 3.24 20.28
CA ILE A 86 -8.28 2.20 19.64
C ILE A 86 -7.05 2.92 19.06
N VAL A 87 -5.87 2.47 19.44
CA VAL A 87 -4.58 2.98 18.94
C VAL A 87 -3.99 1.90 18.05
N LEU A 88 -3.53 2.29 16.88
CA LEU A 88 -2.89 1.41 15.91
C LEU A 88 -1.46 1.92 15.70
N ASP A 89 -0.50 1.01 15.66
CA ASP A 89 0.89 1.32 15.37
C ASP A 89 1.47 0.25 14.43
N GLN A 90 2.41 0.66 13.58
CA GLN A 90 3.15 -0.25 12.71
C GLN A 90 4.56 -0.36 13.29
N GLY A 91 4.85 -1.54 13.86
CA GLY A 91 6.08 -1.84 14.60
C GLY A 91 7.35 -1.84 13.75
#